data_AF-A0A8C9YPW7-F1
#
_entry.id   AF-A0A8C9YPW7-F1
#
_cell.length_a   1.000
_cell.length_b   1.000
_cell.length_c   1.000
_cell.angle_alpha   90.00
_cell.angle_beta   90.00
_cell.angle_gamma   90.00
#
_symmetry.space_group_name_H-M   'P 1'
#
loop_
_entity.id
_entity.type
_entity.pdbx_description
1 polymer ?
#
loop_
_entity_poly.entity_id
_entity_poly.type
_entity_poly.pdbx_seq_one_letter_code
_entity_poly.pdbx_strand_id
1 'polypeptide(L)'
;MDILNRMKYYKCPGSQTMGIKAYSQDCGIPVSCKSSASLKPIRSVHFPNDIVFQDYVRHGELERIGLFIRARRVSLDTIYPSGMAAIHEAVLSGNLECVKLLLHHGADIHQRDEEGWTPLHMACSDGFPHIARYLLSLGADPELENDCGEKPADLIELDNKELQELFGLAISD
;
A
#
# COMPACT_ATOMS: atom_id res chain seq x y z
N MET A 1 28.33 -26.37 -0.77
CA MET A 1 27.25 -26.80 -1.69
C MET A 1 26.07 -25.92 -1.33
N ASP A 2 26.05 -24.74 -1.96
CA ASP A 2 25.34 -23.55 -1.54
C ASP A 2 23.82 -23.64 -1.71
N ILE A 3 23.11 -23.26 -0.65
CA ILE A 3 21.68 -22.96 -0.65
C ILE A 3 21.58 -21.43 -0.80
N LEU A 4 21.56 -20.95 -2.04
CA LEU A 4 21.18 -19.57 -2.35
C LEU A 4 19.97 -19.61 -3.28
N ASN A 5 18.83 -19.35 -2.65
CA ASN A 5 17.51 -19.23 -3.23
C ASN A 5 17.51 -18.16 -4.32
N ARG A 6 17.10 -18.56 -5.52
CA ARG A 6 17.13 -17.76 -6.75
C ARG A 6 15.89 -16.86 -6.77
N MET A 7 16.06 -15.59 -6.40
CA MET A 7 15.09 -14.51 -6.66
C MET A 7 14.69 -14.54 -8.15
N LYS A 8 13.41 -14.75 -8.45
CA LYS A 8 12.88 -14.62 -9.81
C LYS A 8 12.56 -13.15 -10.08
N TYR A 9 13.57 -12.41 -10.51
CA TYR A 9 13.36 -11.10 -11.13
C TYR A 9 12.69 -11.28 -12.50
N TYR A 10 11.60 -10.54 -12.74
CA TYR A 10 11.10 -10.34 -14.10
C TYR A 10 12.17 -9.57 -14.91
N LYS A 11 12.66 -10.18 -15.99
CA LYS A 11 13.55 -9.52 -16.96
C LYS A 11 12.73 -8.56 -17.84
N CYS A 12 12.98 -7.25 -17.72
CA CYS A 12 12.59 -6.28 -18.74
C CYS A 12 13.31 -6.59 -20.06
N PRO A 13 12.61 -6.69 -21.21
CA PRO A 13 13.27 -6.87 -22.49
C PRO A 13 13.92 -5.55 -22.94
N GLY A 14 15.25 -5.51 -22.81
CA GLY A 14 16.17 -4.76 -23.67
C GLY A 14 16.22 -3.25 -23.48
N SER A 15 17.11 -2.79 -22.60
CA SER A 15 17.71 -1.46 -22.73
C SER A 15 18.70 -1.48 -23.90
N GLN A 16 18.31 -0.95 -25.07
CA GLN A 16 19.30 -0.44 -26.01
C GLN A 16 19.72 0.94 -25.53
N THR A 17 20.88 1.02 -24.90
CA THR A 17 21.60 2.27 -24.69
C THR A 17 21.97 2.86 -26.05
N MET A 18 21.29 3.92 -26.47
CA MET A 18 21.80 4.81 -27.52
C MET A 18 22.21 6.11 -26.85
N GLY A 19 23.53 6.31 -26.79
CA GLY A 19 24.15 7.46 -26.16
C GLY A 19 23.62 8.77 -26.71
N ILE A 20 23.51 9.74 -25.82
CA ILE A 20 23.42 11.16 -26.16
C ILE A 20 24.58 11.53 -27.09
N LYS A 21 24.30 11.61 -28.38
CA LYS A 21 25.12 12.34 -29.35
C LYS A 21 24.38 13.62 -29.69
N ALA A 22 24.80 14.72 -29.06
CA ALA A 22 24.53 16.04 -29.58
C ALA A 22 25.21 16.15 -30.96
N TYR A 23 24.42 16.35 -32.01
CA TYR A 23 24.91 16.89 -33.28
C TYR A 23 23.90 17.94 -33.74
N SER A 24 24.20 19.18 -33.41
CA SER A 24 23.83 20.31 -34.25
C SER A 24 24.55 20.15 -35.58
N GLN A 25 23.81 19.81 -36.63
CA GLN A 25 24.22 20.08 -38.00
C GLN A 25 23.02 20.67 -38.71
N ASP A 26 23.05 22.00 -38.81
CA ASP A 26 22.23 22.79 -39.72
C ASP A 26 22.42 22.28 -41.14
N CYS A 27 21.49 21.45 -41.60
CA CYS A 27 21.31 21.18 -43.02
C CYS A 27 20.27 22.17 -43.51
N GLY A 28 20.74 23.30 -44.06
CA GLY A 28 19.92 24.34 -44.68
C GLY A 28 19.15 23.86 -45.91
N ILE A 29 18.14 23.01 -45.72
CA ILE A 29 17.15 22.63 -46.72
C ILE A 29 15.80 23.18 -46.26
N PRO A 30 15.13 24.05 -47.04
CA PRO A 30 13.77 24.45 -46.72
C PRO A 30 12.83 23.32 -47.13
N VAL A 31 12.58 22.37 -46.22
CA VAL A 31 11.55 21.35 -46.42
C VAL A 31 10.20 21.90 -45.96
N SER A 32 9.45 22.43 -46.92
CA SER A 32 7.99 22.49 -46.84
C SER A 32 7.46 21.04 -46.77
N CYS A 33 7.30 20.51 -45.57
CA CYS A 33 6.60 19.26 -45.33
C CYS A 33 5.25 19.55 -44.67
N LYS A 34 4.20 19.56 -45.49
CA LYS A 34 2.83 19.36 -45.02
C LYS A 34 2.72 17.91 -44.55
N SER A 35 3.03 17.62 -43.29
CA SER A 35 2.62 16.37 -42.65
C SER A 35 1.51 16.68 -41.65
N SER A 36 0.28 16.57 -42.13
CA SER A 36 -0.87 16.29 -41.28
C SER A 36 -0.76 14.84 -40.77
N ALA A 37 0.27 14.55 -39.98
CA ALA A 37 0.28 13.36 -39.16
C ALA A 37 -0.61 13.68 -37.98
N SER A 38 -1.88 13.24 -38.08
CA SER A 38 -2.78 13.22 -36.93
C SER A 38 -2.13 12.34 -35.87
N LEU A 39 -1.40 12.96 -34.95
CA LEU A 39 -0.91 12.32 -33.74
C LEU A 39 -2.17 11.79 -33.07
N LYS A 40 -2.35 10.46 -33.10
CA LYS A 40 -3.43 9.83 -32.34
C LYS A 40 -3.30 10.36 -30.92
N PRO A 41 -4.37 10.90 -30.31
CA PRO A 41 -4.31 11.36 -28.95
C PRO A 41 -3.70 10.25 -28.11
N ILE A 42 -2.66 10.57 -27.35
CA ILE A 42 -2.17 9.67 -26.30
C ILE A 42 -3.43 9.32 -25.51
N ARG A 43 -3.85 8.05 -25.53
CA ARG A 43 -5.01 7.62 -24.75
C ARG A 43 -4.75 8.09 -23.34
N SER A 44 -5.55 9.04 -22.85
CA SER A 44 -5.55 9.43 -21.46
C SER A 44 -5.89 8.15 -20.70
N VAL A 45 -4.88 7.52 -20.13
CA VAL A 45 -5.08 6.42 -19.21
C VAL A 45 -5.52 7.11 -17.92
N HIS A 46 -6.83 7.34 -17.81
CA HIS A 46 -7.41 7.80 -16.57
C HIS A 46 -7.24 6.66 -15.56
N PHE A 47 -6.19 6.75 -14.74
CA PHE A 47 -6.08 5.87 -13.59
C PHE A 47 -7.12 6.30 -12.57
N PRO A 48 -8.00 5.40 -12.10
CA PRO A 48 -8.90 5.68 -11.00
C PRO A 48 -8.14 6.23 -9.80
N ASN A 49 -8.70 7.25 -9.14
CA ASN A 49 -8.05 7.88 -7.98
C ASN A 49 -7.69 6.87 -6.90
N ASP A 50 -8.48 5.81 -6.73
CA ASP A 50 -8.27 4.76 -5.73
C ASP A 50 -6.98 3.97 -5.98
N ILE A 51 -6.63 3.67 -7.24
CA ILE A 51 -5.39 2.95 -7.58
C ILE A 51 -4.16 3.81 -7.25
N VAL A 52 -4.22 5.10 -7.59
CA VAL A 52 -3.12 6.03 -7.32
C VAL A 52 -3.01 6.29 -5.82
N PHE A 53 -4.14 6.40 -5.12
CA PHE A 53 -4.17 6.60 -3.68
C PHE A 53 -3.64 5.37 -2.92
N GLN A 54 -3.97 4.15 -3.36
CA GLN A 54 -3.39 2.91 -2.84
C GLN A 54 -1.86 2.92 -2.92
N ASP A 55 -1.29 3.34 -4.06
CA ASP A 55 0.16 3.43 -4.24
C ASP A 55 0.80 4.41 -3.26
N TYR A 56 0.19 5.57 -3.03
CA TYR A 56 0.66 6.54 -2.03
C TYR A 56 0.61 5.97 -0.60
N VAL A 57 -0.44 5.21 -0.26
CA VAL A 57 -0.57 4.56 1.05
C VAL A 57 0.56 3.55 1.27
N ARG A 58 0.83 2.67 0.29
CA ARG A 58 1.92 1.66 0.37
C ARG A 58 3.30 2.28 0.59
N HIS A 59 3.54 3.43 -0.03
CA HIS A 59 4.82 4.15 0.09
C HIS A 59 4.85 5.16 1.24
N GLY A 60 3.74 5.32 1.98
CA GLY A 60 3.68 6.25 3.11
C GLY A 60 3.77 7.72 2.73
N GLU A 61 3.29 8.12 1.55
CA GLU A 61 3.36 9.50 1.05
C GLU A 61 2.30 10.40 1.71
N LEU A 62 2.47 10.69 3.01
CA LEU A 62 1.49 11.35 3.88
C LEU A 62 0.87 12.63 3.29
N GLU A 63 1.68 13.48 2.65
CA GLU A 63 1.20 14.73 2.05
C GLU A 63 0.21 14.48 0.91
N ARG A 64 0.51 13.50 0.04
CA ARG A 64 -0.34 13.14 -1.09
C ARG A 64 -1.60 12.41 -0.64
N ILE A 65 -1.47 11.54 0.35
CA ILE A 65 -2.59 10.87 1.01
C ILE A 65 -3.54 11.93 1.57
N GLY A 66 -3.04 12.86 2.39
CA GLY A 66 -3.83 13.92 2.99
C GLY A 66 -4.48 14.84 1.96
N LEU A 67 -3.82 15.10 0.83
CA LEU A 67 -4.39 15.89 -0.27
C LEU A 67 -5.60 15.18 -0.93
N PHE A 68 -5.49 13.89 -1.21
CA PHE A 68 -6.56 13.11 -1.84
C PHE A 68 -7.81 13.05 -0.95
N ILE A 69 -7.61 12.79 0.34
CA ILE A 69 -8.68 12.74 1.33
C ILE A 69 -9.35 14.12 1.46
N ARG A 70 -8.57 15.19 1.65
CA ARG A 70 -9.11 16.55 1.80
C ARG A 70 -9.87 17.03 0.56
N ALA A 71 -9.41 16.63 -0.62
CA ALA A 71 -10.08 16.91 -1.88
C ALA A 71 -11.30 16.00 -2.14
N ARG A 72 -11.64 15.08 -1.21
CA ARG A 72 -12.74 14.10 -1.32
C ARG A 72 -12.68 13.32 -2.63
N ARG A 73 -11.47 12.94 -3.05
CA ARG A 73 -11.22 12.22 -4.32
C ARG A 73 -11.29 10.71 -4.19
N VAL A 74 -11.35 10.21 -2.95
CA VAL A 74 -11.31 8.79 -2.57
C VAL A 74 -12.21 8.55 -1.38
N SER A 75 -12.66 7.31 -1.24
CA SER A 75 -13.30 6.80 -0.03
C SER A 75 -12.32 5.89 0.71
N LEU A 76 -12.33 5.93 2.05
CA LEU A 76 -11.37 5.18 2.88
C LEU A 76 -11.80 3.74 3.16
N ASP A 77 -13.07 3.43 2.92
CA ASP A 77 -13.69 2.09 2.97
C ASP A 77 -13.58 1.33 1.63
N THR A 78 -13.04 1.97 0.58
CA THR A 78 -12.84 1.32 -0.71
C THR A 78 -11.92 0.11 -0.55
N ILE A 79 -12.43 -1.07 -0.94
CA ILE A 79 -11.65 -2.30 -1.07
C ILE A 79 -10.94 -2.29 -2.43
N TYR A 80 -9.62 -2.36 -2.40
CA TYR A 80 -8.80 -2.41 -3.61
C TYR A 80 -8.78 -3.81 -4.22
N PRO A 81 -8.26 -3.98 -5.46
CA PRO A 81 -8.08 -5.30 -6.06
C PRO A 81 -7.18 -6.26 -5.29
N SER A 82 -6.46 -5.78 -4.26
CA SER A 82 -5.71 -6.62 -3.31
C SER A 82 -6.60 -7.24 -2.22
N GLY A 83 -7.89 -6.93 -2.20
CA GLY A 83 -8.83 -7.33 -1.15
C GLY A 83 -8.79 -6.45 0.10
N MET A 84 -7.88 -5.48 0.15
CA MET A 84 -7.62 -4.62 1.31
C MET A 84 -8.18 -3.21 1.13
N ALA A 85 -8.58 -2.58 2.24
CA ALA A 85 -8.80 -1.13 2.31
C ALA A 85 -7.49 -0.35 2.53
N ALA A 86 -7.55 0.98 2.45
CA ALA A 86 -6.39 1.85 2.70
C ALA A 86 -5.74 1.63 4.06
N ILE A 87 -6.53 1.43 5.11
CA ILE A 87 -6.00 1.24 6.47
C ILE A 87 -5.21 -0.06 6.61
N HIS A 88 -5.60 -1.13 5.90
CA HIS A 88 -4.89 -2.40 5.88
C HIS A 88 -3.53 -2.27 5.20
N GLU A 89 -3.46 -1.65 4.02
CA GLU A 89 -2.17 -1.39 3.33
C GLU A 89 -1.21 -0.53 4.17
N ALA A 90 -1.75 0.40 4.97
CA ALA A 90 -0.95 1.19 5.92
C ALA A 90 -0.40 0.33 7.08
N VAL A 91 -1.16 -0.63 7.59
CA VAL A 91 -0.70 -1.59 8.60
C VAL A 91 0.32 -2.55 8.01
N LEU A 92 0.04 -3.17 6.85
CA LEU A 92 0.93 -4.09 6.15
C LEU A 92 2.30 -3.49 5.83
N SER A 93 2.34 -2.18 5.53
CA SER A 93 3.60 -1.44 5.32
C SER A 93 4.35 -1.10 6.61
N GLY A 94 3.80 -1.42 7.79
CA GLY A 94 4.36 -1.08 9.10
C GLY A 94 4.37 0.42 9.40
N ASN A 95 3.63 1.24 8.65
CA ASN A 95 3.70 2.69 8.75
C ASN A 95 2.64 3.26 9.70
N LEU A 96 3.00 3.34 10.98
CA LEU A 96 2.13 3.89 12.03
C LEU A 96 1.64 5.33 11.73
N GLU A 97 2.45 6.19 11.12
CA GLU A 97 2.03 7.56 10.80
C GLU A 97 0.98 7.60 9.69
N CYS A 98 1.04 6.66 8.75
CA CYS A 98 0.00 6.47 7.74
C CYS A 98 -1.31 6.00 8.38
N VAL A 99 -1.24 5.01 9.29
CA VAL A 99 -2.40 4.53 10.06
C VAL A 99 -3.06 5.68 10.86
N LYS A 100 -2.25 6.47 11.58
CA LYS A 100 -2.70 7.67 12.30
C LYS A 100 -3.42 8.66 11.38
N LEU A 101 -2.83 8.95 10.22
CA LEU A 101 -3.39 9.90 9.26
C LEU A 101 -4.76 9.44 8.74
N LEU A 102 -4.89 8.15 8.39
CA LEU A 102 -6.13 7.58 7.87
C LEU A 102 -7.23 7.60 8.94
N LEU A 103 -6.92 7.18 10.17
CA LEU A 103 -7.87 7.20 11.29
C LEU A 103 -8.27 8.63 11.68
N HIS A 104 -7.32 9.58 11.70
CA HIS A 104 -7.60 10.99 11.92
C HIS A 104 -8.61 11.56 10.90
N HIS A 105 -8.59 11.03 9.68
CA HIS A 105 -9.50 11.41 8.62
C HIS A 105 -10.78 10.56 8.53
N GLY A 106 -11.03 9.70 9.52
CA GLY A 106 -12.27 8.94 9.65
C GLY A 106 -12.29 7.62 8.90
N ALA A 107 -11.14 7.01 8.60
CA ALA A 107 -11.12 5.57 8.31
C ALA A 107 -11.74 4.81 9.49
N ASP A 108 -12.54 3.78 9.19
CA ASP A 108 -13.11 2.93 10.22
C ASP A 108 -12.01 2.04 10.83
N ILE A 109 -11.87 2.10 12.15
CA ILE A 109 -10.92 1.29 12.90
C ILE A 109 -11.28 -0.21 12.89
N HIS A 110 -12.53 -0.54 12.60
CA HIS A 110 -13.04 -1.91 12.45
C HIS A 110 -13.34 -2.27 10.98
N GLN A 111 -12.85 -1.48 10.01
CA GLN A 111 -13.00 -1.78 8.58
C GLN A 111 -12.60 -3.24 8.33
N ARG A 112 -13.50 -4.03 7.73
CA ARG A 112 -13.19 -5.39 7.31
C ARG A 112 -12.67 -5.39 5.88
N ASP A 113 -11.64 -6.19 5.61
CA ASP A 113 -11.17 -6.52 4.27
C ASP A 113 -11.96 -7.71 3.66
N GLU A 114 -11.55 -8.23 2.51
CA GLU A 114 -12.25 -9.35 1.84
C GLU A 114 -12.22 -10.67 2.62
N GLU A 115 -11.30 -10.85 3.57
CA GLU A 115 -11.20 -12.03 4.44
C GLU A 115 -11.79 -11.75 5.84
N GLY A 116 -12.43 -10.59 5.99
CA GLY A 116 -13.03 -10.17 7.25
C GLY A 116 -12.02 -9.66 8.27
N TRP A 117 -10.75 -9.48 7.90
CA TRP A 117 -9.73 -8.98 8.79
C TRP A 117 -9.96 -7.51 9.08
N THR A 118 -9.73 -7.13 10.33
CA THR A 118 -9.66 -5.73 10.75
C THR A 118 -8.19 -5.27 10.75
N PRO A 119 -7.91 -3.96 10.83
CA PRO A 119 -6.55 -3.46 10.99
C PRO A 119 -5.80 -4.08 12.18
N LEU A 120 -6.52 -4.46 13.24
CA LEU A 120 -5.93 -5.10 14.41
C LEU A 120 -5.54 -6.56 14.14
N HIS A 121 -6.32 -7.32 13.36
CA HIS A 121 -5.93 -8.67 12.91
C HIS A 121 -4.60 -8.62 12.17
N MET A 122 -4.50 -7.71 11.19
CA MET A 122 -3.30 -7.54 10.37
C MET A 122 -2.08 -7.12 11.22
N ALA A 123 -2.26 -6.18 12.16
CA ALA A 123 -1.18 -5.77 13.04
C ALA A 123 -0.67 -6.91 13.95
N CYS A 124 -1.54 -7.81 14.38
CA CYS A 124 -1.17 -8.98 15.18
C CYS A 124 -0.46 -10.04 14.33
N SER A 125 -1.02 -10.39 13.17
CA SER A 125 -0.46 -11.36 12.23
C SER A 125 0.93 -10.96 11.73
N ASP A 126 1.11 -9.69 11.34
CA ASP A 126 2.37 -9.20 10.78
C ASP A 126 3.39 -8.78 11.85
N GLY A 127 3.04 -8.95 13.14
CA GLY A 127 3.97 -8.73 14.23
C GLY A 127 4.29 -7.26 14.50
N PHE A 128 3.30 -6.36 14.43
CA PHE A 128 3.45 -4.91 14.67
C PHE A 128 2.85 -4.44 16.03
N PRO A 129 3.49 -4.75 17.18
CA PRO A 129 2.97 -4.38 18.49
C PRO A 129 2.73 -2.89 18.69
N HIS A 130 3.57 -2.03 18.09
CA HIS A 130 3.40 -0.59 18.16
C HIS A 130 2.15 -0.08 17.43
N ILE A 131 1.73 -0.74 16.34
CA ILE A 131 0.48 -0.44 15.64
C ILE A 131 -0.71 -1.03 16.40
N ALA A 132 -0.62 -2.30 16.81
CA ALA A 132 -1.67 -2.97 17.60
C ALA A 132 -2.00 -2.17 18.88
N ARG A 133 -0.97 -1.73 19.62
CA ARG A 133 -1.12 -0.89 20.82
C ARG A 133 -1.81 0.44 20.50
N TYR A 134 -1.49 1.07 19.37
CA TYR A 134 -2.14 2.31 18.98
C TYR A 134 -3.63 2.09 18.63
N LEU A 135 -3.95 1.06 17.85
CA LEU A 135 -5.32 0.69 17.51
C LEU A 135 -6.15 0.38 18.77
N LEU A 136 -5.62 -0.43 19.68
CA LEU A 136 -6.27 -0.74 20.97
C LEU A 136 -6.49 0.53 21.81
N SER A 137 -5.53 1.46 21.83
CA SER A 137 -5.68 2.73 22.56
C SER A 137 -6.81 3.63 22.02
N LEU A 138 -7.22 3.42 20.77
CA LEU A 138 -8.33 4.11 20.13
C LEU A 138 -9.66 3.33 20.22
N GLY A 139 -9.66 2.16 20.87
CA GLY A 139 -10.86 1.35 21.04
C GLY A 139 -11.11 0.33 19.93
N ALA A 140 -10.08 -0.11 19.21
CA ALA A 140 -10.19 -1.30 18.37
C ALA A 140 -10.62 -2.50 19.22
N ASP A 141 -11.51 -3.33 18.69
CA ASP A 141 -12.13 -4.45 19.41
C ASP A 141 -11.28 -5.71 19.18
N PRO A 142 -10.64 -6.25 20.24
CA PRO A 142 -9.80 -7.44 20.15
C PRO A 142 -10.61 -8.75 20.07
N GLU A 143 -11.94 -8.69 20.17
CA GLU A 143 -12.80 -9.88 20.16
C GLU A 143 -13.51 -10.11 18.82
N LEU A 144 -13.35 -9.21 17.85
CA LEU A 144 -13.90 -9.40 16.51
C LEU A 144 -13.23 -10.57 15.82
N GLU A 145 -14.02 -11.45 15.23
CA GLU A 145 -13.54 -12.58 14.44
C GLU A 145 -13.51 -12.24 12.95
N ASN A 146 -12.42 -12.64 12.27
CA ASN A 146 -12.35 -12.66 10.81
C ASN A 146 -13.29 -13.73 10.20
N ASP A 147 -13.28 -13.91 8.88
CA ASP A 147 -14.17 -14.87 8.24
C ASP A 147 -13.79 -16.35 8.52
N CYS A 148 -12.59 -16.59 9.05
CA CYS A 148 -12.11 -17.89 9.54
C CYS A 148 -12.50 -18.17 11.00
N GLY A 149 -13.09 -17.21 11.71
CA GLY A 149 -13.43 -17.34 13.14
C GLY A 149 -12.25 -17.08 14.08
N GLU A 150 -11.18 -16.45 13.60
CA GLU A 150 -9.97 -16.13 14.38
C GLU A 150 -10.08 -14.70 14.90
N LYS A 151 -9.71 -14.49 16.17
CA LYS A 151 -9.54 -13.16 16.76
C LYS A 151 -8.13 -12.65 16.49
N PRO A 152 -7.84 -11.34 16.61
CA PRO A 152 -6.49 -10.81 16.48
C PRO A 152 -5.45 -11.51 17.37
N ALA A 153 -5.84 -11.91 18.59
CA ALA A 153 -4.95 -12.61 19.52
C ALA A 153 -4.53 -14.01 19.03
N ASP A 154 -5.41 -14.70 18.29
CA ASP A 154 -5.16 -16.05 17.77
C ASP A 154 -4.10 -16.05 16.65
N LEU A 155 -3.89 -14.89 16.00
CA LEU A 155 -2.95 -14.70 14.90
C LEU A 155 -1.52 -14.31 15.37
N ILE A 156 -1.30 -14.11 16.67
CA ILE A 156 -0.01 -13.65 17.19
C ILE A 156 1.00 -14.81 17.18
N GLU A 157 2.13 -14.62 16.48
CA GLU A 157 3.24 -15.58 16.52
C GLU A 157 3.77 -15.78 17.96
N LEU A 158 4.11 -17.02 18.31
CA LEU A 158 4.51 -17.41 19.66
C LEU A 158 5.80 -16.73 20.15
N ASP A 159 6.66 -16.29 19.24
CA ASP A 159 7.91 -15.60 19.55
C ASP A 159 7.76 -14.07 19.68
N ASN A 160 6.62 -13.50 19.28
CA ASN A 160 6.34 -12.07 19.42
C ASN A 160 5.91 -11.71 20.86
N LYS A 161 6.90 -11.69 21.77
CA LYS A 161 6.68 -11.43 23.20
C LYS A 161 5.96 -10.12 23.49
N GLU A 162 6.20 -9.06 22.70
CA GLU A 162 5.56 -7.76 22.94
C GLU A 162 4.06 -7.81 22.62
N LEU A 163 3.64 -8.51 21.56
CA LEU A 163 2.23 -8.74 21.28
C LEU A 163 1.60 -9.70 22.28
N GLN A 164 2.28 -10.79 22.64
CA GLN A 164 1.80 -11.73 23.66
C GLN A 164 1.53 -11.00 24.99
N GLU A 165 2.46 -10.16 25.44
CA GLU A 165 2.30 -9.34 26.64
C GLU A 165 1.17 -8.31 26.50
N LEU A 166 1.06 -7.65 25.34
CA LEU A 166 0.00 -6.66 25.07
C LEU A 166 -1.40 -7.27 25.21
N PHE A 167 -1.57 -8.53 24.82
CA PHE A 167 -2.83 -9.26 24.92
C PHE A 167 -2.97 -10.09 26.22
N GLY A 168 -1.98 -10.05 27.11
CA GLY A 168 -2.00 -10.80 28.36
C GLY A 168 -1.93 -12.33 28.18
N LEU A 169 -1.34 -12.78 27.06
CA LEU A 169 -1.15 -14.19 26.75
C LEU A 169 0.08 -14.74 27.51
N ALA A 170 -0.02 -15.96 28.01
CA ALA A 170 1.02 -16.56 28.85
C ALA A 170 2.31 -16.79 28.05
N ILE A 171 3.40 -16.12 28.44
CA ILE A 171 4.74 -16.41 27.94
C ILE A 171 5.15 -17.75 28.57
N SER A 172 5.15 -18.84 27.80
CA SER A 172 5.71 -20.11 28.26
C SER A 172 7.23 -19.96 28.36
N ASP A 173 7.75 -19.95 29.59
CA ASP A 173 9.18 -19.92 29.93
C ASP A 173 9.94 -21.19 29.48
#